data_AF-A1T534-F1
#
_entry.id   AF-A1T534-F1
#
_cell.length_a   1.000
_cell.length_b   1.000
_cell.length_c   1.000
_cell.angle_alpha   90.00
_cell.angle_beta   90.00
_cell.angle_gamma   90.00
#
_symmetry.space_group_name_H-M   'P 1'
#
loop_
_entity.id
_entity.type
_entity.pdbx_description
1 polymer ?
#
loop_
_entity_poly.entity_id
_entity_poly.type
_entity_poly.pdbx_seq_one_letter_code
_entity_poly.pdbx_strand_id
1 'polypeptide(L)'
;MTYPTNSDDLDSIAHSSSEALRMAREVLAGIEKSREEQPALLAAARNAADAAREATIAEQPWAENLQFALTETLTGEVNGVASFPGIEAKEIWGSRLLFDLIGCTDNDGEINDVLSRYFTLLNGDTAHLFIVMSAALVTCADTLIPMLLDDIEKYGNNYGARVYLADAARKSWELNINALRQTPNYEADGDE
;
A
#
# COMPACT_ATOMS: atom_id res chain seq x y z
N MET A 1 54.04 39.61 -12.81
CA MET A 1 52.72 39.20 -12.33
C MET A 1 52.01 38.59 -13.53
N THR A 2 52.27 37.31 -13.78
CA THR A 2 51.85 36.61 -15.00
C THR A 2 50.59 35.86 -14.62
N TYR A 3 49.45 36.21 -15.19
CA TYR A 3 48.24 35.42 -15.05
C TYR A 3 48.39 34.21 -15.98
N PRO A 4 48.49 32.97 -15.47
CA PRO A 4 48.24 31.82 -16.32
C PRO A 4 46.73 31.79 -16.53
N THR A 5 46.27 32.26 -17.69
CA THR A 5 44.95 31.88 -18.21
C THR A 5 45.23 30.72 -19.15
N ASN A 6 45.36 29.52 -18.57
CA ASN A 6 45.41 28.30 -19.38
C ASN A 6 44.07 28.19 -20.11
N SER A 7 44.08 28.22 -21.45
CA SER A 7 42.87 27.99 -22.25
C SER A 7 42.22 26.65 -21.90
N ASP A 8 43.03 25.67 -21.51
CA ASP A 8 42.59 24.34 -21.07
C ASP A 8 41.66 24.38 -19.85
N ASP A 9 41.84 25.33 -18.92
CA ASP A 9 40.95 25.50 -17.75
C ASP A 9 39.61 26.11 -18.16
N LEU A 10 39.60 27.04 -19.13
CA LEU A 10 38.39 27.66 -19.66
C LEU A 10 37.57 26.68 -20.52
N ASP A 11 38.23 25.85 -21.31
CA ASP A 11 37.58 24.81 -22.12
C ASP A 11 37.01 23.69 -21.24
N SER A 12 37.69 23.31 -20.15
CA SER A 12 37.19 22.37 -19.13
C SER A 12 35.96 22.92 -18.40
N ILE A 13 35.96 24.21 -18.03
CA ILE A 13 34.79 24.88 -17.41
C ILE A 13 33.62 24.97 -18.40
N ALA A 14 33.87 25.28 -19.67
CA ALA A 14 32.84 25.34 -20.70
C ALA A 14 32.24 23.95 -20.98
N HIS A 15 33.07 22.91 -21.03
CA HIS A 15 32.64 21.53 -21.23
C HIS A 15 31.79 21.03 -20.05
N SER A 16 32.26 21.19 -18.81
CA SER A 16 31.50 20.81 -17.61
C SER A 16 30.19 21.58 -17.47
N SER A 17 30.17 22.86 -17.81
CA SER A 17 28.94 23.67 -17.84
C SER A 17 27.94 23.18 -18.89
N SER A 18 28.43 22.79 -20.07
CA SER A 18 27.60 22.20 -21.12
C SER A 18 27.03 20.84 -20.73
N GLU A 19 27.82 19.99 -20.07
CA GLU A 19 27.35 18.71 -19.55
C GLU A 19 26.31 18.88 -18.44
N ALA A 20 26.56 19.77 -17.48
CA ALA A 20 25.61 20.09 -16.42
C ALA A 20 24.28 20.62 -16.99
N LEU A 21 24.35 21.46 -18.03
CA LEU A 21 23.17 22.01 -18.68
C LEU A 21 22.41 20.96 -19.50
N ARG A 22 23.11 20.01 -20.13
CA ARG A 22 22.50 18.83 -20.76
C ARG A 22 21.79 17.97 -19.72
N MET A 23 22.46 17.63 -18.62
CA MET A 23 21.88 16.85 -17.52
C MET A 23 20.64 17.54 -16.94
N ALA A 24 20.70 18.85 -16.71
CA ALA A 24 19.56 19.62 -16.21
C ALA A 24 18.36 19.58 -17.17
N ARG A 25 18.59 19.68 -18.48
CA ARG A 25 17.53 19.55 -19.49
C ARG A 25 16.94 18.14 -19.53
N GLU A 26 17.76 17.11 -19.42
CA GLU A 26 17.31 15.73 -19.37
C GLU A 26 16.46 15.46 -18.12
N VAL A 27 16.86 15.98 -16.96
CA VAL A 27 16.09 15.89 -15.72
C VAL A 27 14.76 16.61 -15.85
N LEU A 28 14.74 17.84 -16.39
CA LEU A 28 13.50 18.60 -16.59
C LEU A 28 12.54 17.89 -17.55
N ALA A 29 13.04 17.40 -18.69
CA ALA A 29 12.24 16.64 -19.64
C ALA A 29 11.67 15.36 -19.01
N GLY A 30 12.46 14.67 -18.17
CA GLY A 30 11.99 13.52 -17.40
C GLY A 30 10.89 13.86 -16.40
N ILE A 31 11.00 14.98 -15.71
CA ILE A 31 9.98 15.49 -14.78
C ILE A 31 8.68 15.82 -15.51
N GLU A 32 8.77 16.55 -16.62
CA GLU A 32 7.60 16.95 -17.43
C GLU A 32 6.87 15.73 -17.97
N LYS A 33 7.62 14.78 -18.54
CA LYS A 33 7.06 13.51 -18.99
C LYS A 33 6.36 12.75 -17.86
N SER A 34 7.01 12.63 -16.70
CA SER A 34 6.42 11.93 -15.54
C SER A 34 5.14 12.59 -15.06
N ARG A 35 5.09 13.93 -15.08
CA ARG A 35 3.90 14.72 -14.73
C ARG A 35 2.76 14.52 -15.74
N GLU A 36 3.08 14.44 -17.04
CA GLU A 36 2.09 14.22 -18.10
C GLU A 36 1.50 12.80 -18.08
N GLU A 37 2.32 11.78 -17.82
CA GLU A 37 1.90 10.38 -17.79
C GLU A 37 1.22 9.99 -16.47
N GLN A 38 1.50 10.70 -15.36
CA GLN A 38 1.01 10.38 -14.02
C GLN A 38 -0.51 10.13 -13.95
N PRO A 39 -1.40 10.95 -14.52
CA PRO A 39 -2.85 10.74 -14.37
C PRO A 39 -3.32 9.40 -14.95
N ALA A 40 -2.80 9.02 -16.12
CA ALA A 40 -3.15 7.77 -16.76
C ALA A 40 -2.62 6.55 -15.99
N LEU A 41 -1.37 6.63 -15.52
CA LEU A 41 -0.76 5.59 -14.70
C LEU A 41 -1.48 5.42 -13.36
N LEU A 42 -1.84 6.53 -12.71
CA LEU A 42 -2.57 6.52 -11.46
C LEU A 42 -3.97 5.91 -11.61
N ALA A 43 -4.69 6.26 -12.67
CA ALA A 43 -5.99 5.67 -12.97
C ALA A 43 -5.89 4.16 -13.19
N ALA A 44 -4.89 3.71 -13.96
CA ALA A 44 -4.64 2.29 -14.18
C ALA A 44 -4.29 1.55 -12.88
N ALA A 45 -3.44 2.12 -12.04
CA ALA A 45 -3.06 1.53 -10.76
C ALA A 45 -4.25 1.42 -9.79
N ARG A 46 -5.11 2.45 -9.72
CA ARG A 46 -6.35 2.42 -8.91
C ARG A 46 -7.32 1.34 -9.38
N ASN A 47 -7.56 1.25 -10.69
CA ASN A 47 -8.42 0.21 -11.27
C ASN A 47 -7.87 -1.19 -10.97
N ALA A 48 -6.55 -1.38 -11.01
CA ALA A 48 -5.91 -2.65 -10.67
C ALA A 48 -6.05 -2.99 -9.18
N ALA A 49 -5.94 -1.99 -8.29
CA ALA A 49 -6.16 -2.18 -6.86
C ALA A 49 -7.61 -2.54 -6.55
N ASP A 50 -8.59 -1.90 -7.21
CA ASP A 50 -10.00 -2.22 -7.06
C ASP A 50 -10.31 -3.65 -7.53
N ALA A 51 -9.77 -4.06 -8.69
CA ALA A 51 -9.92 -5.43 -9.19
C ALA A 51 -9.28 -6.47 -8.26
N ALA A 52 -8.10 -6.18 -7.72
CA ALA A 52 -7.45 -7.05 -6.74
C ALA A 52 -8.31 -7.19 -5.48
N ARG A 53 -8.84 -6.08 -4.94
CA ARG A 53 -9.73 -6.10 -3.78
C ARG A 53 -10.97 -6.96 -4.01
N GLU A 54 -11.66 -6.80 -5.14
CA GLU A 54 -12.86 -7.58 -5.46
C GLU A 54 -12.56 -9.08 -5.50
N ALA A 55 -11.45 -9.47 -6.15
CA ALA A 55 -11.01 -10.85 -6.19
C ALA A 55 -10.69 -11.39 -4.78
N THR A 56 -9.95 -10.63 -3.97
CA THR A 56 -9.57 -11.05 -2.61
C THR A 56 -10.74 -11.19 -1.67
N ILE A 57 -11.72 -10.29 -1.73
CA ILE A 57 -12.91 -10.38 -0.86
C ILE A 57 -13.69 -11.66 -1.17
N ALA A 58 -13.74 -12.07 -2.44
CA ALA A 58 -14.40 -13.30 -2.85
C ALA A 58 -13.60 -14.56 -2.46
N GLU A 59 -12.27 -14.53 -2.58
CA GLU A 59 -11.38 -15.67 -2.31
C GLU A 59 -11.04 -15.83 -0.82
N GLN A 60 -11.05 -14.75 -0.02
CA GLN A 60 -10.63 -14.72 1.38
C GLN A 60 -11.55 -13.81 2.21
N PRO A 61 -12.78 -14.24 2.49
CA PRO A 61 -13.67 -13.48 3.36
C PRO A 61 -13.09 -13.35 4.78
N TRP A 62 -13.40 -12.26 5.47
CA TRP A 62 -12.92 -12.01 6.84
C TRP A 62 -13.24 -13.17 7.80
N ALA A 63 -14.42 -13.78 7.66
CA ALA A 63 -14.88 -14.86 8.51
C ALA A 63 -13.94 -16.09 8.53
N GLU A 64 -13.23 -16.36 7.43
CA GLU A 64 -12.27 -17.47 7.34
C GLU A 64 -10.96 -17.19 8.08
N ASN A 65 -10.72 -15.95 8.48
CA ASN A 65 -9.53 -15.52 9.20
C ASN A 65 -9.75 -15.44 10.72
N LEU A 66 -10.92 -15.86 11.20
CA LEU A 66 -11.31 -15.83 12.59
C LEU A 66 -11.02 -17.17 13.28
N GLN A 67 -10.50 -17.08 14.49
CA GLN A 67 -10.38 -18.17 15.44
C GLN A 67 -11.49 -18.05 16.47
N PHE A 68 -11.94 -19.18 17.00
CA PHE A 68 -13.04 -19.24 17.96
C PHE A 68 -12.59 -19.89 19.26
N ALA A 69 -12.96 -19.29 20.39
CA ALA A 69 -12.76 -19.85 21.71
C ALA A 69 -14.06 -19.84 22.52
N LEU A 70 -14.23 -20.85 23.36
CA LEU A 70 -15.31 -20.87 24.33
C LEU A 70 -15.06 -19.78 25.38
N THR A 71 -16.10 -19.04 25.75
CA THR A 71 -16.07 -18.09 26.85
C THR A 71 -16.69 -18.73 28.07
N GLU A 72 -16.04 -18.61 29.22
CA GLU A 72 -16.53 -19.13 30.49
C GLU A 72 -17.01 -17.99 31.40
N THR A 73 -17.99 -18.27 32.25
CA THR A 73 -18.36 -17.41 33.38
C THR A 73 -17.25 -17.41 34.43
N LEU A 74 -17.32 -16.50 35.39
CA LEU A 74 -16.40 -16.49 36.55
C LEU A 74 -16.47 -17.78 37.41
N THR A 75 -17.51 -18.61 37.21
CA THR A 75 -17.69 -19.90 37.88
C THR A 75 -17.22 -21.09 37.04
N GLY A 76 -16.65 -20.86 35.85
CA GLY A 76 -16.13 -21.90 34.95
C GLY A 76 -17.21 -22.57 34.08
N GLU A 77 -18.41 -22.01 34.02
CA GLU A 77 -19.47 -22.53 33.14
C GLU A 77 -19.36 -21.90 31.75
N VAL A 78 -19.51 -22.70 30.70
CA VAL A 78 -19.47 -22.19 29.32
C VAL A 78 -20.66 -21.24 29.10
N ASN A 79 -20.36 -19.99 28.74
CA ASN A 79 -21.30 -18.88 28.57
C ASN A 79 -21.45 -18.42 27.11
N GLY A 80 -20.63 -18.95 26.19
CA GLY A 80 -20.68 -18.54 24.80
C GLY A 80 -19.42 -18.88 24.00
N VAL A 81 -19.32 -18.28 22.82
CA VAL A 81 -18.18 -18.38 21.90
C VAL A 81 -17.74 -16.97 21.54
N ALA A 82 -16.45 -16.68 21.70
CA ALA A 82 -15.83 -15.46 21.23
C ALA A 82 -15.03 -15.76 19.95
N SER A 83 -15.09 -14.86 18.99
CA SER A 83 -14.20 -14.85 17.82
C SER A 83 -13.08 -13.85 18.00
N PHE A 84 -11.91 -14.15 17.45
CA PHE A 84 -10.79 -13.23 17.38
C PHE A 84 -9.98 -13.49 16.12
N PRO A 85 -9.48 -12.45 15.44
CA PRO A 85 -8.62 -12.64 14.28
C PRO A 85 -7.24 -13.13 14.71
N GLY A 86 -6.60 -13.91 13.84
CA GLY A 86 -5.17 -14.19 13.95
C GLY A 86 -4.33 -12.91 13.84
N ILE A 87 -3.11 -12.94 14.37
CA ILE A 87 -2.19 -11.77 14.33
C ILE A 87 -1.90 -11.35 12.88
N GLU A 88 -1.59 -12.31 12.02
CA GLU A 88 -1.32 -12.05 10.60
C GLU A 88 -2.56 -11.48 9.90
N ALA A 89 -3.74 -12.03 10.19
CA ALA A 89 -5.00 -11.57 9.60
C ALA A 89 -5.27 -10.09 9.92
N LYS A 90 -5.15 -9.67 11.18
CA LYS A 90 -5.37 -8.26 11.52
C LYS A 90 -4.35 -7.33 10.85
N GLU A 91 -3.10 -7.76 10.70
CA GLU A 91 -2.02 -6.94 10.11
C GLU A 91 -2.22 -6.76 8.60
N ILE A 92 -2.60 -7.85 7.90
CA ILE A 92 -2.92 -7.80 6.48
C ILE A 92 -4.15 -6.93 6.23
N TRP A 93 -5.25 -7.16 6.97
CA TRP A 93 -6.47 -6.39 6.80
C TRP A 93 -6.30 -4.91 7.21
N GLY A 94 -5.47 -4.64 8.22
CA GLY A 94 -5.09 -3.28 8.60
C GLY A 94 -4.27 -2.58 7.51
N SER A 95 -3.32 -3.29 6.89
CA SER A 95 -2.55 -2.76 5.76
C SER A 95 -3.44 -2.46 4.55
N ARG A 96 -4.37 -3.35 4.22
CA ARG A 96 -5.38 -3.14 3.16
C ARG A 96 -6.22 -1.88 3.44
N LEU A 97 -6.69 -1.72 4.68
CA LEU A 97 -7.49 -0.55 5.09
C LEU A 97 -6.67 0.74 4.94
N LEU A 98 -5.43 0.74 5.41
CA LEU A 98 -4.54 1.89 5.31
C LEU A 98 -4.39 2.36 3.85
N PHE A 99 -4.08 1.44 2.94
CA PHE A 99 -3.85 1.80 1.55
C PHE A 99 -5.13 2.18 0.81
N ASP A 100 -6.27 1.55 1.12
CA ASP A 100 -7.57 1.98 0.61
C ASP A 100 -7.87 3.44 1.04
N LEU A 101 -7.62 3.79 2.32
CA LEU A 101 -7.85 5.15 2.85
C LEU A 101 -6.91 6.19 2.24
N ILE A 102 -5.65 5.85 1.98
CA ILE A 102 -4.70 6.75 1.31
C ILE A 102 -5.12 7.01 -0.15
N GLY A 103 -5.73 6.01 -0.78
CA GLY A 103 -6.30 6.15 -2.12
C GLY A 103 -7.32 7.29 -2.25
N CYS A 104 -8.02 7.59 -1.14
CA CYS A 104 -9.08 8.59 -1.02
C CYS A 104 -8.59 10.02 -0.68
N THR A 105 -7.28 10.27 -0.69
CA THR A 105 -6.66 11.54 -0.21
C THR A 105 -7.19 12.84 -0.85
N ASP A 106 -7.93 12.76 -1.96
CA ASP A 106 -8.52 13.92 -2.64
C ASP A 106 -10.07 13.97 -2.53
N ASN A 107 -10.72 13.05 -1.79
CA ASN A 107 -12.19 12.95 -1.69
C ASN A 107 -12.67 12.38 -0.34
N ASP A 108 -13.14 13.26 0.55
CA ASP A 108 -13.66 12.89 1.88
C ASP A 108 -14.88 11.95 1.84
N GLY A 109 -15.66 11.97 0.75
CA GLY A 109 -16.78 11.06 0.57
C GLY A 109 -16.33 9.60 0.45
N GLU A 110 -15.24 9.37 -0.28
CA GLU A 110 -14.69 8.03 -0.50
C GLU A 110 -14.13 7.42 0.79
N ILE A 111 -13.63 8.25 1.73
CA ILE A 111 -13.18 7.78 3.05
C ILE A 111 -14.32 7.09 3.79
N ASN A 112 -15.51 7.72 3.82
CA ASN A 112 -16.67 7.13 4.49
C ASN A 112 -17.16 5.87 3.80
N ASP A 113 -17.06 5.80 2.47
CA ASP A 113 -17.42 4.61 1.70
C ASP A 113 -16.48 3.43 2.00
N VAL A 114 -15.17 3.67 2.11
CA VAL A 114 -14.19 2.66 2.54
C VAL A 114 -14.50 2.18 3.96
N LEU A 115 -14.71 3.10 4.91
CA LEU A 115 -15.02 2.73 6.30
C LEU A 115 -16.33 1.94 6.42
N SER A 116 -17.37 2.36 5.69
CA SER A 116 -18.67 1.67 5.65
C SER A 116 -18.57 0.27 5.03
N ARG A 117 -17.73 0.13 3.99
CA ARG A 117 -17.43 -1.17 3.38
C ARG A 117 -16.73 -2.09 4.36
N TYR A 118 -15.72 -1.61 5.07
CA TYR A 118 -15.02 -2.40 6.09
C TYR A 118 -15.93 -2.81 7.24
N PHE A 119 -16.78 -1.91 7.73
CA PHE A 119 -17.80 -2.26 8.71
C PHE A 119 -18.71 -3.39 8.21
N THR A 120 -19.11 -3.35 6.94
CA THR A 120 -19.91 -4.41 6.30
C THR A 120 -19.14 -5.72 6.16
N LEU A 121 -17.89 -5.68 5.69
CA LEU A 121 -17.02 -6.86 5.52
C LEU A 121 -16.73 -7.57 6.85
N LEU A 122 -16.72 -6.83 7.94
CA LEU A 122 -16.49 -7.31 9.29
C LEU A 122 -17.80 -7.66 10.03
N ASN A 123 -18.91 -7.82 9.31
CA ASN A 123 -20.24 -8.14 9.85
C ASN A 123 -20.75 -7.16 10.92
N GLY A 124 -20.33 -5.90 10.85
CA GLY A 124 -20.70 -4.86 11.81
C GLY A 124 -20.04 -5.00 13.19
N ASP A 125 -19.04 -5.88 13.34
CA ASP A 125 -18.33 -6.08 14.59
C ASP A 125 -17.33 -4.94 14.83
N THR A 126 -17.66 -4.07 15.79
CA THR A 126 -16.83 -2.91 16.16
C THR A 126 -15.53 -3.29 16.85
N ALA A 127 -15.46 -4.44 17.54
CA ALA A 127 -14.24 -4.90 18.17
C ALA A 127 -13.24 -5.38 17.12
N HIS A 128 -13.70 -6.11 16.10
CA HIS A 128 -12.87 -6.48 14.96
C HIS A 128 -12.42 -5.25 14.16
N LEU A 129 -13.33 -4.30 13.90
CA LEU A 129 -12.98 -3.06 13.21
C LEU A 129 -11.91 -2.27 13.97
N PHE A 130 -12.01 -2.20 15.30
CA PHE A 130 -11.01 -1.54 16.13
C PHE A 130 -9.62 -2.17 16.00
N ILE A 131 -9.55 -3.50 15.96
CA ILE A 131 -8.29 -4.25 15.79
C ILE A 131 -7.67 -3.95 14.41
N VAL A 132 -8.48 -3.98 13.35
CA VAL A 132 -8.03 -3.68 11.97
C VAL A 132 -7.56 -2.23 11.84
N MET A 133 -8.31 -1.27 12.40
CA MET A 133 -7.91 0.14 12.44
C MET A 133 -6.62 0.37 13.22
N SER A 134 -6.45 -0.33 14.35
CA SER A 134 -5.25 -0.24 15.15
C SER A 134 -4.03 -0.77 14.40
N ALA A 135 -4.16 -1.89 13.69
CA ALA A 135 -3.12 -2.40 12.80
C ALA A 135 -2.80 -1.42 11.66
N ALA A 136 -3.82 -0.81 11.04
CA ALA A 136 -3.63 0.22 10.01
C ALA A 136 -2.82 1.43 10.52
N LEU A 137 -3.12 1.90 11.74
CA LEU A 137 -2.38 3.00 12.38
C LEU A 137 -0.92 2.63 12.66
N VAL A 138 -0.67 1.39 13.12
CA VAL A 138 0.69 0.89 13.33
C VAL A 138 1.46 0.85 12.01
N THR A 139 0.88 0.28 10.95
CA THR A 139 1.50 0.26 9.62
C THR A 139 1.77 1.67 9.08
N CYS A 140 0.86 2.62 9.34
CA CYS A 140 1.03 4.02 8.96
C CYS A 140 2.26 4.64 9.65
N ALA A 141 2.34 4.50 10.96
CA ALA A 141 3.39 5.11 11.77
C ALA A 141 4.76 4.46 11.57
N ASP A 142 4.82 3.13 11.47
CA ASP A 142 6.07 2.37 11.43
C ASP A 142 6.66 2.27 10.01
N THR A 143 5.80 2.16 8.99
CA THR A 143 6.26 1.89 7.62
C THR A 143 6.03 3.08 6.68
N LEU A 144 4.79 3.57 6.61
CA LEU A 144 4.41 4.53 5.57
C LEU A 144 5.01 5.92 5.80
N ILE A 145 4.81 6.50 6.99
CA ILE A 145 5.26 7.87 7.29
C ILE A 145 6.78 8.00 7.14
N PRO A 146 7.60 7.10 7.71
CA PRO A 146 9.04 7.17 7.50
C PRO A 146 9.43 7.11 6.03
N MET A 147 8.83 6.21 5.26
CA MET A 147 9.10 6.10 3.82
C MET A 147 8.75 7.39 3.06
N LEU A 148 7.61 8.02 3.36
CA LEU A 148 7.20 9.25 2.70
C LEU A 148 8.08 10.44 3.09
N LEU A 149 8.48 10.53 4.36
CA LEU A 149 9.41 11.58 4.81
C LEU A 149 10.77 11.42 4.14
N ASP A 150 11.31 10.20 4.08
CA ASP A 150 12.56 9.88 3.38
C ASP A 150 12.51 10.29 1.90
N ASP A 151 11.38 10.02 1.23
CA ASP A 151 11.20 10.35 -0.18
C ASP A 151 11.13 11.87 -0.39
N ILE A 152 10.42 12.60 0.47
CA ILE A 152 10.34 14.07 0.42
C ILE A 152 11.70 14.71 0.70
N GLU A 153 12.45 14.20 1.68
CA GLU A 153 13.77 14.72 2.05
C GLU A 153 14.82 14.50 0.93
N LYS A 154 14.71 13.39 0.19
CA LYS A 154 15.65 13.04 -0.89
C LYS A 154 15.22 13.59 -2.25
N TYR A 155 13.93 13.65 -2.52
CA TYR A 155 13.35 13.90 -3.84
C TYR A 155 12.10 14.80 -3.75
N GLY A 156 12.26 16.12 -3.93
CA GLY A 156 11.14 17.07 -3.90
C GLY A 156 10.19 17.03 -5.10
N ASN A 157 10.40 16.12 -6.06
CA ASN A 157 9.71 16.07 -7.36
C ASN A 157 9.22 14.65 -7.75
N ASN A 158 8.92 13.78 -6.79
CA ASN A 158 8.45 12.42 -7.08
C ASN A 158 6.96 12.38 -7.50
N TYR A 159 6.71 12.63 -8.79
CA TYR A 159 5.37 12.44 -9.38
C TYR A 159 4.93 10.97 -9.41
N GLY A 160 5.84 10.01 -9.20
CA GLY A 160 5.51 8.58 -9.11
C GLY A 160 4.89 8.16 -7.78
N ALA A 161 5.08 8.93 -6.70
CA ALA A 161 4.70 8.55 -5.33
C ALA A 161 3.23 8.09 -5.22
N ARG A 162 2.29 8.84 -5.80
CA ARG A 162 0.86 8.48 -5.80
C ARG A 162 0.57 7.16 -6.53
N VAL A 163 1.29 6.89 -7.63
CA VAL A 163 1.16 5.63 -8.39
C VAL A 163 1.71 4.47 -7.57
N TYR A 164 2.85 4.65 -6.90
CA TYR A 164 3.42 3.64 -6.01
C TYR A 164 2.51 3.30 -4.84
N LEU A 165 1.82 4.28 -4.26
CA LEU A 165 0.85 4.06 -3.19
C LEU A 165 -0.39 3.29 -3.68
N ALA A 166 -0.90 3.61 -4.87
CA ALA A 166 -1.98 2.84 -5.49
C ALA A 166 -1.55 1.38 -5.82
N ASP A 167 -0.31 1.19 -6.28
CA ASP A 167 0.24 -0.15 -6.49
C ASP A 167 0.48 -0.90 -5.16
N ALA A 168 0.85 -0.19 -4.08
CA ALA A 168 0.94 -0.77 -2.75
C ALA A 168 -0.42 -1.24 -2.24
N ALA A 169 -1.51 -0.51 -2.54
CA ALA A 169 -2.87 -0.96 -2.27
C ALA A 169 -3.16 -2.30 -2.99
N ARG A 170 -2.91 -2.37 -4.29
CA ARG A 170 -3.04 -3.62 -5.07
C ARG A 170 -2.24 -4.77 -4.45
N LYS A 171 -0.96 -4.55 -4.14
CA LYS A 171 -0.10 -5.55 -3.50
C LYS A 171 -0.67 -6.01 -2.17
N SER A 172 -1.19 -5.11 -1.34
CA SER A 172 -1.78 -5.46 -0.04
C SER A 172 -3.01 -6.38 -0.14
N TRP A 173 -3.79 -6.23 -1.22
CA TRP A 173 -4.91 -7.12 -1.51
C TRP A 173 -4.45 -8.47 -2.08
N GLU A 174 -3.37 -8.48 -2.86
CA GLU A 174 -2.76 -9.71 -3.39
C GLU A 174 -1.90 -10.50 -2.39
N LEU A 175 -1.52 -9.88 -1.26
CA LEU A 175 -0.88 -10.60 -0.15
C LEU A 175 -1.77 -11.79 0.25
N ASN A 176 -1.15 -12.97 0.36
CA ASN A 176 -1.74 -14.30 0.57
C ASN A 176 -2.50 -14.94 -0.59
N ILE A 177 -3.06 -14.22 -1.58
CA ILE A 177 -3.64 -14.86 -2.78
C ILE A 177 -2.58 -15.64 -3.54
N ASN A 178 -1.37 -15.08 -3.69
CA ASN A 178 -0.31 -15.76 -4.41
C ASN A 178 0.19 -17.02 -3.67
N ALA A 179 0.09 -17.06 -2.33
CA ALA A 179 0.42 -18.25 -1.55
C ALA A 179 -0.69 -19.33 -1.66
N LEU A 180 -1.97 -18.92 -1.67
CA LEU A 180 -3.12 -19.80 -1.85
C LEU A 180 -3.26 -20.34 -3.29
N ARG A 181 -2.94 -19.54 -4.31
CA ARG A 181 -2.90 -19.99 -5.71
C ARG A 181 -1.73 -20.93 -6.01
N GLN A 182 -0.70 -20.93 -5.16
CA GLN A 182 0.45 -21.83 -5.26
C GLN A 182 0.25 -23.14 -4.47
N THR A 183 -0.83 -23.28 -3.70
CA THR A 183 -1.17 -24.55 -3.07
C THR A 183 -1.85 -25.42 -4.14
N PRO A 184 -1.24 -26.54 -4.60
CA PRO A 184 -1.92 -27.43 -5.52
C PRO A 184 -3.15 -27.98 -4.81
N ASN A 185 -4.31 -27.97 -5.47
CA ASN A 185 -5.47 -28.72 -5.04
C ASN A 185 -5.01 -30.14 -4.67
N TYR A 186 -5.05 -30.49 -3.38
CA TYR A 186 -5.01 -31.89 -2.97
C TYR A 186 -6.32 -32.47 -3.47
N GLU A 187 -6.25 -33.09 -4.65
CA GLU A 187 -7.32 -33.90 -5.19
C GLU A 187 -7.77 -34.84 -4.08
N ALA A 188 -9.07 -34.82 -3.82
CA ALA A 188 -9.74 -35.79 -2.98
C ALA A 188 -9.58 -37.17 -3.64
N ASP A 189 -8.49 -37.87 -3.33
CA ASP A 189 -8.45 -39.32 -3.43
C ASP A 189 -9.36 -39.83 -2.31
N GLY A 190 -10.61 -40.04 -2.70
CA GLY A 190 -11.53 -40.87 -1.94
C GLY A 190 -10.98 -42.28 -1.89
N ASP A 191 -10.81 -42.77 -0.67
CA ASP A 191 -10.74 -44.20 -0.39
C ASP A 191 -12.01 -44.89 -0.93
N GLU A 192 -11.87 -45.68 -2.00
CA GLU A 192 -12.60 -46.94 -2.22
C GLU A 192 -11.72 -47.97 -2.94
#